data_AF-A0A2S8G9J8-F1
#
_entry.id   AF-A0A2S8G9J8-F1
#
_cell.length_a   1.000
_cell.length_b   1.000
_cell.length_c   1.000
_cell.angle_alpha   90.00
_cell.angle_beta   90.00
_cell.angle_gamma   90.00
#
_symmetry.space_group_name_H-M   'P 1'
#
loop_
_entity.id
_entity.type
_entity.pdbx_description
1 polymer ?
#
loop_
_entity_poly.entity_id
_entity_poly.type
_entity_poly.pdbx_seq_one_letter_code
_entity_poly.pdbx_strand_id
1 'polypeptide(L)'
;MKSVAPPRSAVQAIVPAIFCVFCLGVNHQSVFAQSSEPAKRPPTIIKVDEVFRLGFNPPRNYDQDSIQLKKLSGPDGVTVQGNAIQWKPTLKEVGLQHVKLAFVLKDNAEKEVASATLRFLVELPRVSIGFDVKGVDVSPDHQWLVLWGEHKSKTTQKITYPLALVDLKSKTVVVRSEFPSPISVAIDQDNLYLSQAEKLRIHRYNLKLKKTDEFFLHAGSQGLLMIGPQRLASNAKQIIVYDTKTMMPVEKDDRYYLHDGQCLWRNEKYRGLGQSVVDWTTGETIGISLSRALRLPLMSRQFKKLGGAYLSVAADGFGDQDYGSPIPFLYSSGEFGESSSPIAGPPALKADSTVACDFPAVCEFAYRFDGDYLIESWKLKDVDTGKAAFSSDLFWWNYVDTGARIRPVPASGQLGGLLIGETLVAWFMEELIFAEIPTDVLESLPTPPHFGLKQLFEVPLQGKQTIKLTSEGNWKNPYYTLLRQHRSLQIDSATGEITADVEKLWNELLDQRRGDALDYALINNGSARVSREEHVAIYRQITGKELPVDKMAAWFPLEVAVEDDNGKKDQFQGAIIVLGPREAYENRKERPSKLDAEAIPKGLVPIEEPKF
;
A
#
# COMPACT_ATOMS: atom_id res chain seq x y z
N MET A 1 54.98 56.14 2.34
CA MET A 1 53.52 56.19 2.58
C MET A 1 52.82 55.25 1.60
N LYS A 2 51.70 54.66 2.04
CA LYS A 2 51.14 53.35 1.69
C LYS A 2 51.05 52.96 0.20
N SER A 3 51.46 51.71 -0.08
CA SER A 3 51.34 51.00 -1.35
C SER A 3 49.92 50.50 -1.63
N VAL A 4 49.46 50.70 -2.86
CA VAL A 4 48.23 50.11 -3.42
C VAL A 4 48.62 48.82 -4.13
N ALA A 5 48.04 47.68 -3.73
CA ALA A 5 48.23 46.39 -4.36
C ALA A 5 47.23 46.19 -5.53
N PRO A 6 47.61 45.55 -6.65
CA PRO A 6 46.71 45.26 -7.76
C PRO A 6 45.89 43.99 -7.52
N PRO A 7 44.75 43.80 -8.22
CA PRO A 7 43.87 42.67 -8.01
C PRO A 7 44.46 41.40 -8.62
N ARG A 8 44.52 40.32 -7.83
CA ARG A 8 44.84 38.98 -8.30
C ARG A 8 43.61 38.36 -8.96
N SER A 9 43.69 38.18 -10.27
CA SER A 9 42.85 37.27 -11.05
C SER A 9 43.09 35.82 -10.60
N ALA A 10 42.08 35.20 -9.98
CA ALA A 10 42.08 33.77 -9.68
C ALA A 10 41.47 33.02 -10.87
N VAL A 11 42.33 32.34 -11.62
CA VAL A 11 41.98 31.30 -12.58
C VAL A 11 41.48 30.09 -11.78
N GLN A 12 40.18 29.81 -11.83
CA GLN A 12 39.61 28.55 -11.31
C GLN A 12 39.77 27.48 -12.39
N ALA A 13 40.75 26.61 -12.20
CA ALA A 13 40.89 25.37 -12.93
C ALA A 13 39.78 24.39 -12.47
N ILE A 14 38.96 23.96 -13.43
CA ILE A 14 38.01 22.86 -13.27
C ILE A 14 38.82 21.56 -13.30
N VAL A 15 38.97 20.92 -12.14
CA VAL A 15 39.45 19.53 -12.04
C VAL A 15 38.21 18.64 -11.91
N PRO A 16 37.96 17.68 -12.81
CA PRO A 16 36.90 16.71 -12.61
C PRO A 16 37.28 15.79 -11.45
N ALA A 17 36.45 15.77 -10.42
CA ALA A 17 36.55 14.83 -9.32
C ALA A 17 36.33 13.41 -9.86
N ILE A 18 37.43 12.67 -10.02
CA ILE A 18 37.41 11.23 -10.21
C ILE A 18 36.93 10.62 -8.90
N PHE A 19 35.75 9.98 -8.94
CA PHE A 19 35.25 9.13 -7.85
C PHE A 19 36.22 7.96 -7.66
N CYS A 20 37.18 8.10 -6.73
CA CYS A 20 37.91 6.96 -6.19
C CYS A 20 36.96 6.17 -5.28
N VAL A 21 36.48 5.03 -5.79
CA VAL A 21 35.92 3.96 -4.97
C VAL A 21 37.02 3.55 -3.98
N PHE A 22 36.79 3.78 -2.69
CA PHE A 22 37.65 3.27 -1.64
C PHE A 22 37.59 1.73 -1.66
N CYS A 23 38.64 1.09 -2.19
CA CYS A 23 38.92 -0.30 -1.89
C CYS A 23 39.27 -0.36 -0.39
N LEU A 24 38.33 -0.83 0.44
CA LEU A 24 38.63 -1.23 1.81
C LEU A 24 39.72 -2.31 1.73
N GLY A 25 40.94 -1.95 2.16
CA GLY A 25 42.07 -2.85 2.25
C GLY A 25 41.82 -3.88 3.35
N VAL A 26 41.12 -4.96 3.01
CA VAL A 26 41.02 -6.14 3.86
C VAL A 26 42.42 -6.73 3.94
N ASN A 27 42.93 -6.91 5.17
CA ASN A 27 44.25 -7.48 5.44
C ASN A 27 44.41 -8.83 4.70
N HIS A 28 45.20 -8.85 3.61
CA HIS A 28 45.32 -9.98 2.69
C HIS A 28 46.17 -11.10 3.30
N GLN A 29 45.59 -11.95 4.15
CA GLN A 29 46.17 -13.28 4.39
C GLN A 29 46.07 -14.10 3.11
N SER A 30 47.15 -14.78 2.72
CA SER A 30 47.21 -15.59 1.50
C SER A 30 46.11 -16.66 1.52
N VAL A 31 45.11 -16.50 0.66
CA VAL A 31 43.95 -17.41 0.56
C VAL A 31 44.36 -18.82 0.11
N PHE A 32 45.50 -18.96 -0.55
CA PHE A 32 46.04 -20.23 -1.06
C PHE A 32 47.02 -20.95 -0.11
N ALA A 33 47.11 -20.56 1.17
CA ALA A 33 47.83 -21.38 2.13
C ALA A 33 47.12 -22.74 2.25
N GLN A 34 47.89 -23.85 2.16
CA GLN A 34 47.46 -25.25 2.22
C GLN A 34 46.74 -25.61 3.55
N SER A 35 45.61 -24.98 3.83
CA SER A 35 44.72 -25.39 4.91
C SER A 35 43.76 -26.41 4.32
N SER A 36 43.96 -27.67 4.68
CA SER A 36 43.11 -28.81 4.34
C SER A 36 41.69 -28.74 4.94
N GLU A 37 41.30 -27.62 5.58
CA GLU A 37 39.99 -27.43 6.18
C GLU A 37 39.32 -26.12 5.71
N PRO A 38 38.74 -26.11 4.49
CA PRO A 38 37.94 -24.99 3.99
C PRO A 38 36.68 -24.68 4.84
N ALA A 39 36.32 -25.55 5.80
CA ALA A 39 35.10 -25.44 6.60
C ALA A 39 35.12 -24.33 7.67
N LYS A 40 36.30 -23.84 8.10
CA LYS A 40 36.38 -22.98 9.31
C LYS A 40 36.25 -21.48 9.08
N ARG A 41 36.38 -20.98 7.85
CA ARG A 41 36.26 -19.53 7.60
C ARG A 41 34.79 -19.15 7.35
N PRO A 42 34.27 -18.09 8.00
CA PRO A 42 32.94 -17.59 7.68
C PRO A 42 32.87 -17.15 6.21
N PRO A 43 31.71 -17.28 5.56
CA PRO A 43 31.55 -16.82 4.19
C PRO A 43 31.79 -15.31 4.09
N THR A 44 32.36 -14.87 2.97
CA THR A 44 32.47 -13.43 2.67
C THR A 44 31.10 -12.91 2.29
N ILE A 45 30.57 -11.93 3.03
CA ILE A 45 29.28 -11.31 2.72
C ILE A 45 29.47 -10.33 1.56
N ILE A 46 28.62 -10.43 0.56
CA ILE A 46 28.54 -9.49 -0.56
C ILE A 46 27.07 -9.18 -0.84
N LYS A 47 26.78 -7.98 -1.35
CA LYS A 47 25.40 -7.59 -1.65
C LYS A 47 25.11 -7.67 -3.14
N VAL A 48 23.86 -7.96 -3.48
CA VAL A 48 23.36 -7.84 -4.86
C VAL A 48 23.63 -6.43 -5.37
N ASP A 49 23.99 -6.34 -6.66
CA ASP A 49 24.35 -5.11 -7.36
C ASP A 49 25.64 -4.38 -6.90
N GLU A 50 26.30 -4.82 -5.84
CA GLU A 50 27.61 -4.31 -5.46
C GLU A 50 28.73 -4.99 -6.26
N VAL A 51 29.63 -4.19 -6.84
CA VAL A 51 30.81 -4.73 -7.53
C VAL A 51 31.84 -5.17 -6.50
N PHE A 52 31.96 -6.47 -6.32
CA PHE A 52 32.97 -7.09 -5.49
C PHE A 52 34.25 -7.37 -6.29
N ARG A 53 35.41 -7.09 -5.70
CA ARG A 53 36.72 -7.42 -6.26
C ARG A 53 37.61 -8.05 -5.19
N LEU A 54 38.21 -9.19 -5.51
CA LEU A 54 39.15 -9.88 -4.61
C LEU A 54 40.39 -10.32 -5.39
N GLY A 55 41.55 -9.77 -5.00
CA GLY A 55 42.84 -10.12 -5.55
C GLY A 55 43.45 -11.34 -4.84
N PHE A 56 44.22 -12.12 -5.61
CA PHE A 56 44.93 -13.31 -5.14
C PHE A 56 46.42 -13.17 -5.41
N ASN A 57 47.21 -13.60 -4.44
CA ASN A 57 48.65 -13.73 -4.62
C ASN A 57 48.97 -15.11 -5.22
N PRO A 58 49.80 -15.17 -6.27
CA PRO A 58 50.26 -16.43 -6.83
C PRO A 58 51.05 -17.27 -5.81
N PRO A 59 51.09 -18.61 -5.94
CA PRO A 59 51.93 -19.46 -5.11
C PRO A 59 53.40 -19.06 -5.21
N ARG A 60 54.09 -18.98 -4.07
CA ARG A 60 55.48 -18.46 -3.99
C ARG A 60 56.50 -19.23 -4.83
N ASN A 61 56.20 -20.48 -5.20
CA ASN A 61 57.11 -21.36 -5.93
C ASN A 61 57.01 -21.21 -7.45
N TYR A 62 56.18 -20.29 -7.95
CA TYR A 62 55.94 -20.09 -9.37
C TYR A 62 56.17 -18.63 -9.74
N ASP A 63 56.78 -18.41 -10.90
CA ASP A 63 56.89 -17.09 -11.50
C ASP A 63 55.49 -16.57 -11.82
N GLN A 64 55.19 -15.33 -11.46
CA GLN A 64 53.87 -14.72 -11.69
C GLN A 64 53.50 -14.71 -13.17
N ASP A 65 54.51 -14.64 -14.05
CA ASP A 65 54.31 -14.66 -15.49
C ASP A 65 54.06 -16.04 -16.06
N SER A 66 54.33 -17.12 -15.30
CA SER A 66 54.15 -18.51 -15.72
C SER A 66 52.76 -19.09 -15.42
N ILE A 67 51.97 -18.41 -14.59
CA ILE A 67 50.66 -18.89 -14.13
C ILE A 67 49.55 -17.87 -14.38
N GLN A 68 48.32 -18.35 -14.42
CA GLN A 68 47.12 -17.54 -14.52
C GLN A 68 46.02 -18.08 -13.61
N LEU A 69 45.20 -17.19 -13.06
CA LEU A 69 44.03 -17.58 -12.28
C LEU A 69 42.90 -17.99 -13.23
N LYS A 70 42.21 -19.08 -12.92
CA LYS A 70 41.09 -19.63 -13.69
C LYS A 70 39.91 -19.94 -12.78
N LYS A 71 38.70 -19.56 -13.19
CA LYS A 71 37.45 -20.02 -12.58
C LYS A 71 37.18 -21.45 -13.03
N LEU A 72 37.11 -22.39 -12.07
CA LEU A 72 36.76 -23.78 -12.33
C LEU A 72 35.25 -23.99 -12.23
N SER A 73 34.60 -23.40 -11.22
CA SER A 73 33.15 -23.42 -11.03
C SER A 73 32.67 -22.22 -10.20
N GLY A 74 31.38 -21.95 -10.24
CA GLY A 74 30.72 -20.88 -9.49
C GLY A 74 29.72 -20.12 -10.35
N PRO A 75 29.10 -19.07 -9.81
CA PRO A 75 28.09 -18.30 -10.54
C PRO A 75 28.63 -17.70 -11.84
N ASP A 76 27.74 -17.56 -12.82
CA ASP A 76 28.11 -17.09 -14.17
C ASP A 76 28.64 -15.66 -14.13
N GLY A 77 28.10 -14.81 -13.24
CA GLY A 77 28.52 -13.43 -13.07
C GLY A 77 29.94 -13.24 -12.52
N VAL A 78 30.60 -14.29 -12.04
CA VAL A 78 31.99 -14.23 -11.57
C VAL A 78 32.94 -14.24 -12.77
N THR A 79 33.71 -13.17 -12.92
CA THR A 79 34.76 -13.02 -13.94
C THR A 79 36.15 -13.00 -13.30
N VAL A 80 37.16 -13.45 -14.04
CA VAL A 80 38.57 -13.39 -13.62
C VAL A 80 39.28 -12.35 -14.48
N GLN A 81 39.91 -11.36 -13.84
CA GLN A 81 40.70 -10.31 -14.49
C GLN A 81 42.10 -10.29 -13.87
N GLY A 82 43.10 -10.80 -14.61
CA GLY A 82 44.43 -11.02 -14.08
C GLY A 82 44.41 -12.01 -12.92
N ASN A 83 44.93 -11.60 -11.76
CA ASN A 83 44.92 -12.40 -10.53
C ASN A 83 43.79 -11.99 -9.57
N ALA A 84 42.71 -11.38 -10.07
CA ALA A 84 41.56 -11.00 -9.26
C ALA A 84 40.27 -11.60 -9.82
N ILE A 85 39.31 -11.88 -8.93
CA ILE A 85 37.91 -12.04 -9.34
C ILE A 85 37.21 -10.69 -9.27
N GLN A 86 36.31 -10.47 -10.23
CA GLN A 86 35.33 -9.40 -10.20
C GLN A 86 33.94 -10.02 -10.36
N TRP A 87 33.01 -9.65 -9.47
CA TRP A 87 31.65 -10.18 -9.46
C TRP A 87 30.67 -9.08 -9.04
N LYS A 88 29.57 -8.95 -9.78
CA LYS A 88 28.40 -8.15 -9.40
C LYS A 88 27.22 -9.13 -9.27
N PRO A 89 26.89 -9.59 -8.05
CA PRO A 89 25.87 -10.61 -7.86
C PRO A 89 24.50 -10.16 -8.33
N THR A 90 23.73 -11.09 -8.89
CA THR A 90 22.32 -10.87 -9.25
C THR A 90 21.38 -11.50 -8.22
N LEU A 91 20.08 -11.20 -8.30
CA LEU A 91 19.07 -11.77 -7.41
C LEU A 91 18.98 -13.29 -7.48
N LYS A 92 19.25 -13.89 -8.66
CA LYS A 92 19.28 -15.34 -8.84
C LYS A 92 20.42 -16.02 -8.07
N GLU A 93 21.38 -15.24 -7.59
CA GLU A 93 22.56 -15.69 -6.88
C GLU A 93 22.49 -15.41 -5.36
N VAL A 94 21.37 -14.90 -4.83
CA VAL A 94 21.16 -14.70 -3.38
C VAL A 94 21.32 -16.02 -2.62
N GLY A 95 21.96 -15.96 -1.45
CA GLY A 95 22.26 -17.13 -0.62
C GLY A 95 23.73 -17.53 -0.63
N LEU A 96 24.03 -18.74 -0.16
CA LEU A 96 25.40 -19.24 -0.06
C LEU A 96 25.89 -19.70 -1.45
N GLN A 97 26.93 -19.03 -1.96
CA GLN A 97 27.58 -19.32 -3.22
C GLN A 97 28.99 -19.86 -3.02
N HIS A 98 29.39 -20.76 -3.90
CA HIS A 98 30.72 -21.36 -3.92
C HIS A 98 31.43 -21.02 -5.22
N VAL A 99 32.65 -20.48 -5.12
CA VAL A 99 33.50 -20.20 -6.29
C VAL A 99 34.77 -20.99 -6.17
N LYS A 100 34.99 -21.94 -7.09
CA LYS A 100 36.23 -22.72 -7.16
C LYS A 100 37.17 -22.05 -8.14
N LEU A 101 38.36 -21.68 -7.66
CA LEU A 101 39.43 -21.07 -8.45
C LEU A 101 40.66 -21.98 -8.46
N ALA A 102 41.44 -21.91 -9.52
CA ALA A 102 42.76 -22.50 -9.56
C ALA A 102 43.77 -21.59 -10.26
N PHE A 103 45.01 -21.59 -9.77
CA PHE A 103 46.15 -21.16 -10.57
C PHE A 103 46.53 -22.32 -11.48
N VAL A 104 46.56 -22.06 -12.78
CA VAL A 104 47.01 -23.00 -13.82
C VAL A 104 48.24 -22.44 -14.51
N LEU A 105 49.07 -23.30 -15.07
CA LEU A 105 50.19 -22.83 -15.90
C LEU A 105 49.68 -22.22 -17.21
N LYS A 106 50.33 -21.16 -17.69
CA LYS A 106 49.95 -20.53 -18.97
C LYS A 106 50.24 -21.41 -20.19
N ASP A 107 51.30 -22.22 -20.12
CA ASP A 107 51.69 -23.18 -21.16
C ASP A 107 50.88 -24.48 -21.12
N ASN A 108 50.21 -24.76 -20.00
CA ASN A 108 49.32 -25.91 -19.82
C ASN A 108 48.15 -25.57 -18.90
N ALA A 109 47.06 -25.06 -19.51
CA ALA A 109 45.87 -24.62 -18.80
C ALA A 109 45.06 -25.73 -18.09
N GLU A 110 45.44 -27.01 -18.28
CA GLU A 110 44.87 -28.16 -17.57
C GLU A 110 45.64 -28.51 -16.30
N LYS A 111 46.91 -28.09 -16.20
CA LYS A 111 47.75 -28.36 -15.03
C LYS A 111 47.49 -27.34 -13.92
N GLU A 112 46.67 -27.74 -12.97
CA GLU A 112 46.42 -27.00 -11.73
C GLU A 112 47.67 -27.00 -10.84
N VAL A 113 48.10 -25.81 -10.42
CA VAL A 113 49.22 -25.58 -9.52
C VAL A 113 48.75 -25.44 -8.08
N ALA A 114 47.64 -24.74 -7.88
CA ALA A 114 46.97 -24.57 -6.60
C ALA A 114 45.48 -24.30 -6.86
N SER A 115 44.60 -24.78 -5.98
CA SER A 115 43.17 -24.51 -6.04
C SER A 115 42.61 -24.06 -4.69
N ALA A 116 41.53 -23.30 -4.74
CA ALA A 116 40.81 -22.82 -3.56
C ALA A 116 39.31 -22.75 -3.85
N THR A 117 38.50 -23.08 -2.85
CA THR A 117 37.05 -22.86 -2.88
C THR A 117 36.71 -21.71 -1.95
N LEU A 118 36.14 -20.65 -2.50
CA LEU A 118 35.66 -19.48 -1.78
C LEU A 118 34.19 -19.67 -1.46
N ARG A 119 33.77 -19.19 -0.29
CA ARG A 119 32.37 -19.16 0.15
C ARG A 119 31.92 -17.73 0.24
N PHE A 120 30.86 -17.39 -0.46
CA PHE A 120 30.24 -16.07 -0.44
C PHE A 120 28.80 -16.19 0.07
N LEU A 121 28.37 -15.31 0.96
CA LEU A 121 26.97 -15.16 1.29
C LEU A 121 26.47 -13.92 0.55
N VAL A 122 25.66 -14.13 -0.48
CA VAL A 122 25.06 -13.05 -1.26
C VAL A 122 23.78 -12.61 -0.58
N GLU A 123 23.71 -11.36 -0.15
CA GLU A 123 22.56 -10.78 0.53
C GLU A 123 21.86 -9.73 -0.34
N LEU A 124 20.55 -9.58 -0.13
CA LEU A 124 19.81 -8.44 -0.66
C LEU A 124 20.32 -7.13 -0.03
N PRO A 125 20.30 -6.00 -0.75
CA PRO A 125 20.62 -4.70 -0.18
C PRO A 125 19.72 -4.41 1.02
N ARG A 126 20.35 -4.14 2.17
CA ARG A 126 19.66 -3.78 3.40
C ARG A 126 20.00 -2.38 3.85
N VAL A 127 19.00 -1.70 4.41
CA VAL A 127 19.15 -0.38 5.02
C VAL A 127 18.59 -0.44 6.43
N SER A 128 19.46 -0.34 7.43
CA SER A 128 19.01 -0.15 8.81
C SER A 128 18.39 1.24 8.96
N ILE A 129 17.20 1.30 9.54
CA ILE A 129 16.48 2.54 9.85
C ILE A 129 16.53 2.89 11.34
N GLY A 130 16.74 1.90 12.21
CA GLY A 130 16.93 2.08 13.66
C GLY A 130 15.65 2.29 14.47
N PHE A 131 14.49 1.89 13.94
CA PHE A 131 13.21 1.90 14.65
C PHE A 131 12.18 0.98 13.97
N ASP A 132 11.15 0.58 14.72
CA ASP A 132 10.02 -0.20 14.19
C ASP A 132 9.10 0.66 13.31
N VAL A 133 8.94 0.29 12.04
CA VAL A 133 8.07 1.02 11.10
C VAL A 133 6.60 0.85 11.47
N LYS A 134 5.87 1.97 11.57
CA LYS A 134 4.41 2.03 11.77
C LYS A 134 3.65 2.65 10.61
N GLY A 135 4.34 3.39 9.75
CA GLY A 135 3.76 3.94 8.54
C GLY A 135 4.83 4.22 7.49
N VAL A 136 4.39 4.14 6.24
CA VAL A 136 5.20 4.36 5.05
C VAL A 136 4.45 5.26 4.09
N ASP A 137 5.18 6.08 3.33
CA ASP A 137 4.64 6.84 2.22
C ASP A 137 5.70 7.03 1.13
N VAL A 138 5.28 7.09 -0.13
CA VAL A 138 6.19 7.16 -1.29
C VAL A 138 5.86 8.38 -2.12
N SER A 139 6.90 9.11 -2.56
CA SER A 139 6.73 10.27 -3.44
C SER A 139 6.14 9.84 -4.79
N PRO A 140 5.34 10.69 -5.45
CA PRO A 140 4.70 10.34 -6.73
C PRO A 140 5.67 9.97 -7.86
N ASP A 141 6.92 10.42 -7.80
CA ASP A 141 7.99 10.11 -8.76
C ASP A 141 8.81 8.86 -8.39
N HIS A 142 8.42 8.15 -7.32
CA HIS A 142 9.06 6.93 -6.82
C HIS A 142 10.55 7.12 -6.46
N GLN A 143 10.99 8.36 -6.17
CA GLN A 143 12.36 8.64 -5.76
C GLN A 143 12.55 8.54 -4.25
N TRP A 144 11.51 8.82 -3.47
CA TRP A 144 11.59 8.99 -2.03
C TRP A 144 10.62 8.07 -1.31
N LEU A 145 11.13 7.38 -0.29
CA LEU A 145 10.34 6.64 0.68
C LEU A 145 10.50 7.29 2.05
N VAL A 146 9.39 7.72 2.65
CA VAL A 146 9.36 8.17 4.03
C VAL A 146 8.76 7.09 4.92
N LEU A 147 9.42 6.87 6.04
CA LEU A 147 9.08 5.88 7.05
C LEU A 147 8.95 6.60 8.38
N TRP A 148 7.93 6.25 9.15
CA TRP A 148 7.82 6.70 10.53
C TRP A 148 7.34 5.58 11.43
N GLY A 149 7.65 5.72 12.71
CA GLY A 149 7.46 4.64 13.67
C GLY A 149 7.29 5.13 15.08
N GLU A 150 7.38 4.17 15.99
CA GLU A 150 7.51 4.42 17.42
C GLU A 150 8.82 3.80 17.88
N HIS A 151 9.58 4.55 18.67
CA HIS A 151 10.77 4.03 19.32
C HIS A 151 10.66 4.24 20.82
N LYS A 152 10.63 3.12 21.56
CA LYS A 152 10.60 3.09 23.01
C LYS A 152 12.02 2.93 23.52
N SER A 153 12.58 4.02 24.05
CA SER A 153 13.90 3.97 24.68
C SER A 153 13.89 3.02 25.87
N LYS A 154 14.76 2.00 25.84
CA LYS A 154 14.91 1.03 26.94
C LYS A 154 15.34 1.68 28.25
N THR A 155 16.08 2.79 28.18
CA THR A 155 16.65 3.44 29.37
C THR A 155 15.72 4.47 30.00
N THR A 156 15.01 5.24 29.18
CA THR A 156 14.21 6.38 29.67
C THR A 156 12.70 6.11 29.72
N GLN A 157 12.23 5.00 29.14
CA GLN A 157 10.80 4.72 28.86
C GLN A 157 10.06 5.80 28.02
N LYS A 158 10.71 6.93 27.73
CA LYS A 158 10.21 7.96 26.82
C LYS A 158 9.97 7.36 25.43
N ILE A 159 8.75 7.54 24.95
CA ILE A 159 8.35 7.21 23.59
C ILE A 159 8.76 8.37 22.68
N THR A 160 9.43 8.05 21.59
CA THR A 160 9.78 8.98 20.52
C THR A 160 9.17 8.47 19.21
N TYR A 161 8.97 9.38 18.27
CA TYR A 161 8.37 9.08 16.98
C TYR A 161 9.40 9.39 15.90
N PRO A 162 10.28 8.43 15.59
CA PRO A 162 11.31 8.62 14.59
C PRO A 162 10.72 8.65 13.18
N LEU A 163 11.43 9.34 12.31
CA LEU A 163 11.16 9.46 10.89
C LEU A 163 12.47 9.26 10.13
N ALA A 164 12.42 8.47 9.05
CA ALA A 164 13.51 8.31 8.10
C ALA A 164 13.02 8.66 6.68
N LEU A 165 13.84 9.41 5.95
CA LEU A 165 13.67 9.62 4.52
C LEU A 165 14.75 8.83 3.77
N VAL A 166 14.32 7.97 2.86
CA VAL A 166 15.17 7.06 2.10
C VAL A 166 15.13 7.44 0.63
N ASP A 167 16.31 7.60 0.04
CA ASP A 167 16.47 7.69 -1.42
C ASP A 167 16.41 6.27 -1.98
N LEU A 168 15.38 6.00 -2.77
CA LEU A 168 15.10 4.68 -3.32
C LEU A 168 16.13 4.26 -4.38
N LYS A 169 16.73 5.22 -5.08
CA LYS A 169 17.75 4.96 -6.10
C LYS A 169 19.08 4.59 -5.48
N SER A 170 19.53 5.35 -4.48
CA SER A 170 20.80 5.06 -3.79
C SER A 170 20.64 3.98 -2.71
N LYS A 171 19.41 3.66 -2.31
CA LYS A 171 19.09 2.74 -1.20
C LYS A 171 19.78 3.20 0.08
N THR A 172 19.68 4.49 0.41
CA THR A 172 20.29 5.08 1.61
C THR A 172 19.32 5.97 2.39
N VAL A 173 19.43 5.96 3.72
CA VAL A 173 18.75 6.95 4.56
C VAL A 173 19.42 8.32 4.39
N VAL A 174 18.70 9.28 3.80
CA VAL A 174 19.19 10.64 3.56
C VAL A 174 19.00 11.52 4.78
N VAL A 175 17.88 11.35 5.50
CA VAL A 175 17.59 12.11 6.71
C VAL A 175 16.94 11.24 7.77
N ARG A 176 17.31 11.49 9.04
CA ARG A 176 16.60 10.99 10.22
C ARG A 176 16.21 12.14 11.13
N SER A 177 15.05 12.04 11.74
CA SER A 177 14.57 12.98 12.77
C SER A 177 13.74 12.25 13.80
N GLU A 178 13.72 12.76 15.02
CA GLU A 178 12.89 12.24 16.11
C GLU A 178 11.93 13.30 16.60
N PHE A 179 10.68 12.90 16.84
CA PHE A 179 9.63 13.79 17.32
C PHE A 179 9.13 13.35 18.70
N PRO A 180 8.74 14.31 19.58
CA PRO A 180 8.29 14.01 20.93
C PRO A 180 6.82 13.54 21.02
N SER A 181 6.07 13.55 19.92
CA SER A 181 4.64 13.24 19.87
C SER A 181 4.31 12.46 18.60
N PRO A 182 3.20 11.70 18.56
CA PRO A 182 2.77 10.98 17.36
C PRO A 182 2.74 11.87 16.12
N ILE A 183 3.25 11.32 15.01
CA ILE A 183 3.32 12.01 13.73
C ILE A 183 2.47 11.32 12.67
N SER A 184 1.88 12.12 11.79
CA SER A 184 1.33 11.70 10.52
C SER A 184 2.12 12.38 9.41
N VAL A 185 2.49 11.61 8.39
CA VAL A 185 3.37 12.09 7.33
C VAL A 185 2.70 11.90 5.99
N ALA A 186 2.95 12.84 5.07
CA ALA A 186 2.75 12.64 3.64
C ALA A 186 3.91 13.25 2.87
N ILE A 187 4.24 12.71 1.69
CA ILE A 187 5.36 13.20 0.86
C ILE A 187 4.91 13.48 -0.58
N ASP A 188 5.43 14.56 -1.18
CA ASP A 188 5.35 14.84 -2.63
C ASP A 188 6.74 14.77 -3.29
N GLN A 189 6.93 15.34 -4.48
CA GLN A 189 8.23 15.31 -5.17
C GLN A 189 9.30 16.18 -4.51
N ASP A 190 8.92 17.24 -3.81
CA ASP A 190 9.82 18.30 -3.32
C ASP A 190 9.76 18.49 -1.79
N ASN A 191 8.69 18.04 -1.16
CA ASN A 191 8.31 18.37 0.21
C ASN A 191 7.78 17.16 0.98
N LEU A 192 8.01 17.24 2.29
CA LEU A 192 7.44 16.37 3.30
C LEU A 192 6.49 17.20 4.18
N TYR A 193 5.28 16.68 4.36
CA TYR A 193 4.24 17.24 5.19
C TYR A 193 4.13 16.41 6.46
N LEU A 194 4.16 17.09 7.62
CA LEU A 194 4.13 16.42 8.91
C LEU A 194 3.12 17.10 9.83
N SER A 195 2.22 16.32 10.39
CA SER A 195 1.32 16.74 11.46
C SER A 195 1.72 16.08 12.76
N GLN A 196 1.77 16.86 13.84
CA GLN A 196 1.90 16.35 15.20
C GLN A 196 0.52 16.38 15.87
N ALA A 197 0.05 15.25 16.39
CA ALA A 197 -1.32 15.11 16.90
C ALA A 197 -1.72 16.22 17.90
N GLU A 198 -0.77 16.63 18.75
CA GLU A 198 -1.00 17.60 19.83
C GLU A 198 -0.94 19.07 19.38
N LYS A 199 -0.27 19.38 18.26
CA LYS A 199 0.09 20.78 17.94
C LYS A 199 -0.92 21.50 17.06
N LEU A 200 -1.97 20.85 16.58
CA LEU A 200 -2.95 21.41 15.63
C LEU A 200 -2.25 22.16 14.49
N ARG A 201 -1.18 21.59 13.94
CA ARG A 201 -0.36 22.21 12.89
C ARG A 201 0.14 21.16 11.93
N ILE A 202 0.24 21.54 10.67
CA ILE A 202 1.02 20.80 9.67
C ILE A 202 2.23 21.66 9.33
N HIS A 203 3.38 21.00 9.31
CA HIS A 203 4.64 21.58 8.91
C HIS A 203 5.00 21.09 7.52
N ARG A 204 5.45 22.01 6.65
CA ARG A 204 6.07 21.68 5.37
C ARG A 204 7.58 21.73 5.54
N TYR A 205 8.23 20.63 5.18
CA TYR A 205 9.68 20.49 5.17
C TYR A 205 10.12 20.24 3.73
N ASN A 206 11.30 20.74 3.36
CA ASN A 206 11.95 20.18 2.18
C ASN A 206 12.51 18.77 2.47
N LEU A 207 12.98 18.07 1.45
CA LEU A 207 13.56 16.72 1.58
C LEU A 207 14.87 16.66 2.40
N LYS A 208 15.40 17.80 2.87
CA LYS A 208 16.50 17.87 3.84
C LYS A 208 16.00 18.09 5.28
N LEU A 209 14.70 17.93 5.50
CA LEU A 209 13.98 18.24 6.73
C LEU A 209 14.24 19.66 7.28
N LYS A 210 14.58 20.62 6.40
CA LYS A 210 14.56 22.04 6.79
C LYS A 210 13.12 22.52 6.66
N LYS A 211 12.57 23.02 7.77
CA LYS A 211 11.23 23.60 7.80
C LYS A 211 11.19 24.77 6.80
N THR A 212 10.30 24.69 5.83
CA THR A 212 10.08 25.76 4.85
C THR A 212 8.83 26.56 5.17
N ASP A 213 7.83 25.94 5.79
CA ASP A 213 6.56 26.58 6.11
C ASP A 213 5.83 25.90 7.29
N GLU A 214 4.84 26.59 7.85
CA GLU A 214 3.88 26.00 8.77
C GLU A 214 2.50 26.63 8.66
N PHE A 215 1.47 25.84 8.96
CA PHE A 215 0.11 26.35 9.07
C PHE A 215 -0.67 25.64 10.17
N PHE A 216 -1.71 26.32 10.63
CA PHE A 216 -2.56 25.87 11.73
C PHE A 216 -3.73 25.05 11.20
N LEU A 217 -3.96 23.92 11.85
CA LEU A 217 -5.16 23.10 11.69
C LEU A 217 -6.24 23.59 12.64
N HIS A 218 -7.50 23.50 12.22
CA HIS A 218 -8.63 23.68 13.12
C HIS A 218 -8.82 22.51 14.10
N ALA A 219 -8.29 21.31 13.78
CA ALA A 219 -8.40 20.10 14.58
C ALA A 219 -7.19 19.18 14.39
N GLY A 220 -6.91 18.32 15.36
CA GLY A 220 -5.78 17.38 15.30
C GLY A 220 -5.95 16.41 14.14
N SER A 221 -4.94 16.33 13.27
CA SER A 221 -4.93 15.38 12.16
C SER A 221 -4.53 14.00 12.66
N GLN A 222 -5.36 13.00 12.38
CA GLN A 222 -5.08 11.57 12.53
C GLN A 222 -4.34 11.00 11.31
N GLY A 223 -4.26 11.74 10.21
CA GLY A 223 -3.59 11.27 9.00
C GLY A 223 -3.39 12.35 7.95
N LEU A 224 -2.26 12.30 7.27
CA LEU A 224 -1.98 13.11 6.09
C LEU A 224 -1.93 12.24 4.82
N LEU A 225 -2.37 12.81 3.69
CA LEU A 225 -2.45 12.07 2.44
C LEU A 225 -2.37 13.04 1.25
N MET A 226 -1.40 12.90 0.34
CA MET A 226 -1.24 13.78 -0.84
C MET A 226 -2.20 13.45 -1.99
N ILE A 227 -3.24 14.25 -2.24
CA ILE A 227 -4.11 14.08 -3.41
C ILE A 227 -3.45 14.75 -4.63
N GLY A 228 -2.86 13.96 -5.51
CA GLY A 228 -2.06 14.45 -6.61
C GLY A 228 -0.86 15.29 -6.15
N PRO A 229 -0.23 16.05 -7.06
CA PRO A 229 0.95 16.86 -6.73
C PRO A 229 0.62 18.14 -5.95
N GLN A 230 -0.63 18.60 -6.01
CA GLN A 230 -1.00 19.95 -5.58
C GLN A 230 -1.90 20.02 -4.35
N ARG A 231 -2.40 18.88 -3.85
CA ARG A 231 -3.34 18.89 -2.73
C ARG A 231 -2.90 17.95 -1.62
N LEU A 232 -3.14 18.37 -0.38
CA LEU A 232 -2.88 17.59 0.83
C LEU A 232 -4.19 17.43 1.59
N ALA A 233 -4.65 16.20 1.78
CA ALA A 233 -5.76 15.90 2.67
C ALA A 233 -5.25 15.66 4.09
N SER A 234 -5.91 16.27 5.06
CA SER A 234 -5.78 15.97 6.48
C SER A 234 -7.07 15.31 6.96
N ASN A 235 -6.95 14.14 7.57
CA ASN A 235 -8.06 13.46 8.23
C ASN A 235 -8.10 13.90 9.71
N ALA A 236 -8.97 14.85 10.05
CA ALA A 236 -9.25 15.23 11.43
C ALA A 236 -10.68 14.78 11.82
N LYS A 237 -11.46 15.60 12.54
CA LYS A 237 -12.91 15.39 12.67
C LYS A 237 -13.65 15.46 11.32
N GLN A 238 -13.03 16.16 10.37
CA GLN A 238 -13.46 16.31 8.99
C GLN A 238 -12.21 16.17 8.11
N ILE A 239 -12.39 15.73 6.86
CA ILE A 239 -11.31 15.81 5.88
C ILE A 239 -11.21 17.24 5.38
N ILE A 240 -10.03 17.84 5.52
CA ILE A 240 -9.74 19.17 4.99
C ILE A 240 -8.66 19.01 3.93
N VAL A 241 -8.90 19.58 2.76
CA VAL A 241 -7.95 19.58 1.63
C VAL A 241 -7.25 20.93 1.59
N TYR A 242 -5.92 20.90 1.54
CA TYR A 242 -5.05 22.06 1.46
C TYR A 242 -4.38 22.11 0.09
N ASP A 243 -4.17 23.30 -0.43
CA ASP A 243 -3.28 23.54 -1.57
C ASP A 243 -1.82 23.46 -1.11
N THR A 244 -1.01 22.60 -1.73
CA THR A 244 0.36 22.31 -1.26
C THR A 244 1.36 23.43 -1.52
N LYS A 245 1.01 24.38 -2.41
CA LYS A 245 1.83 25.55 -2.72
C LYS A 245 1.59 26.66 -1.71
N THR A 246 0.33 27.02 -1.51
CA THR A 246 -0.09 28.12 -0.63
C THR A 246 -0.28 27.69 0.82
N MET A 247 -0.39 26.38 1.08
CA MET A 247 -0.72 25.78 2.37
C MET A 247 -2.06 26.26 2.96
N MET A 248 -2.92 26.85 2.12
CA MET A 248 -4.24 27.30 2.50
C MET A 248 -5.26 26.18 2.27
N PRO A 249 -6.30 26.07 3.12
CA PRO A 249 -7.46 25.26 2.79
C PRO A 249 -7.95 25.69 1.40
N VAL A 250 -8.23 24.72 0.54
CA VAL A 250 -8.91 25.02 -0.71
C VAL A 250 -10.28 25.57 -0.32
N GLU A 251 -10.51 26.87 -0.56
CA GLU A 251 -11.75 27.57 -0.16
C GLU A 251 -12.95 26.71 -0.51
N LYS A 252 -13.83 26.51 0.51
CA LYS A 252 -15.08 25.74 0.49
C LYS A 252 -15.48 25.29 -0.90
N ASP A 253 -14.78 24.27 -1.34
CA ASP A 253 -15.24 23.48 -2.44
C ASP A 253 -16.17 22.49 -1.74
N ASP A 254 -17.49 22.72 -1.85
CA ASP A 254 -18.52 21.88 -1.23
C ASP A 254 -18.33 20.37 -1.56
N ARG A 255 -17.46 20.07 -2.53
CA ARG A 255 -16.94 18.78 -2.97
C ARG A 255 -16.16 17.96 -1.94
N TYR A 256 -15.61 18.52 -0.86
CA TYR A 256 -14.76 17.74 0.09
C TYR A 256 -15.22 17.79 1.55
N TYR A 257 -16.38 18.39 1.85
CA TYR A 257 -16.86 18.48 3.22
C TYR A 257 -17.37 17.12 3.72
N LEU A 258 -16.62 16.54 4.66
CA LEU A 258 -17.02 15.31 5.34
C LEU A 258 -17.33 15.65 6.78
N HIS A 259 -18.62 15.70 7.10
CA HIS A 259 -19.02 15.45 8.48
C HIS A 259 -18.73 13.97 8.77
N ASP A 260 -18.14 13.65 9.93
CA ASP A 260 -17.83 12.32 10.47
C ASP A 260 -17.62 11.22 9.41
N GLY A 261 -16.38 11.01 8.95
CA GLY A 261 -16.10 10.00 7.93
C GLY A 261 -14.64 9.60 7.78
N GLN A 262 -14.38 8.30 7.95
CA GLN A 262 -13.16 7.59 7.57
C GLN A 262 -12.97 7.60 6.04
N CYS A 263 -11.77 7.28 5.53
CA CYS A 263 -11.57 6.97 4.11
C CYS A 263 -12.33 5.66 3.82
N LEU A 264 -13.44 5.72 3.06
CA LEU A 264 -14.44 4.64 3.02
C LEU A 264 -14.09 3.48 2.08
N TRP A 265 -13.26 3.71 1.05
CA TRP A 265 -12.67 2.66 0.22
C TRP A 265 -11.47 3.18 -0.57
N ARG A 266 -10.78 2.27 -1.27
CA ARG A 266 -9.58 2.59 -2.05
C ARG A 266 -9.30 1.62 -3.19
N ASN A 267 -8.85 2.15 -4.33
CA ASN A 267 -8.20 1.36 -5.38
C ASN A 267 -6.95 2.06 -5.96
N GLU A 268 -6.44 1.52 -7.08
CA GLU A 268 -5.20 1.90 -7.77
C GLU A 268 -5.09 3.38 -8.14
N LYS A 269 -6.19 4.02 -8.53
CA LYS A 269 -6.18 5.40 -9.04
C LYS A 269 -7.08 6.33 -8.24
N TYR A 270 -8.02 5.80 -7.47
CA TYR A 270 -9.08 6.58 -6.84
C TYR A 270 -9.20 6.32 -5.34
N ARG A 271 -9.59 7.36 -4.60
CA ARG A 271 -9.94 7.24 -3.17
C ARG A 271 -11.31 7.83 -2.87
N GLY A 272 -12.08 7.10 -2.05
CA GLY A 272 -13.26 7.61 -1.38
C GLY A 272 -12.87 8.53 -0.23
N LEU A 273 -12.76 9.83 -0.49
CA LEU A 273 -12.70 10.88 0.53
C LEU A 273 -14.13 11.21 0.94
N GLY A 274 -14.66 10.35 1.80
CA GLY A 274 -16.03 10.29 2.28
C GLY A 274 -17.06 10.24 1.15
N GLN A 275 -17.71 11.36 0.80
CA GLN A 275 -18.66 11.43 -0.32
C GLN A 275 -18.01 11.68 -1.66
N SER A 276 -16.71 11.92 -1.79
CA SER A 276 -16.08 12.14 -3.10
C SER A 276 -15.13 11.01 -3.46
N VAL A 277 -15.17 10.57 -4.72
CA VAL A 277 -14.16 9.70 -5.32
C VAL A 277 -13.19 10.61 -6.05
N VAL A 278 -11.92 10.56 -5.69
CA VAL A 278 -10.90 11.49 -6.19
C VAL A 278 -9.82 10.70 -6.89
N ASP A 279 -9.50 11.08 -8.12
CA ASP A 279 -8.30 10.68 -8.82
C ASP A 279 -7.10 11.17 -8.04
N TRP A 280 -6.37 10.21 -7.50
CA TRP A 280 -5.32 10.44 -6.54
C TRP A 280 -4.02 10.90 -7.21
N THR A 281 -3.86 10.70 -8.51
CA THR A 281 -2.69 11.15 -9.27
C THR A 281 -2.86 12.61 -9.68
N THR A 282 -4.06 13.00 -10.09
CA THR A 282 -4.35 14.34 -10.60
C THR A 282 -4.92 15.28 -9.54
N GLY A 283 -5.55 14.74 -8.50
CA GLY A 283 -6.35 15.50 -7.55
C GLY A 283 -7.78 15.79 -8.03
N GLU A 284 -8.17 15.35 -9.23
CA GLU A 284 -9.50 15.60 -9.78
C GLU A 284 -10.55 14.75 -9.07
N THR A 285 -11.64 15.36 -8.58
CA THR A 285 -12.81 14.58 -8.17
C THR A 285 -13.43 13.95 -9.41
N ILE A 286 -13.51 12.62 -9.44
CA ILE A 286 -14.04 11.86 -10.57
C ILE A 286 -15.42 11.24 -10.28
N GLY A 287 -15.89 11.30 -9.03
CA GLY A 287 -17.21 10.82 -8.66
C GLY A 287 -17.60 11.16 -7.22
N ILE A 288 -18.78 10.68 -6.80
CA ILE A 288 -19.30 10.83 -5.44
C ILE A 288 -19.51 9.43 -4.85
N SER A 289 -18.96 9.14 -3.66
CA SER A 289 -19.13 7.90 -2.90
C SER A 289 -20.43 7.94 -2.07
N LEU A 290 -21.26 6.91 -2.21
CA LEU A 290 -22.64 6.86 -1.68
C LEU A 290 -22.77 6.29 -0.26
N SER A 291 -21.66 5.97 0.39
CA SER A 291 -21.62 5.21 1.65
C SER A 291 -22.32 5.86 2.86
N ARG A 292 -22.68 7.16 2.80
CA ARG A 292 -23.33 7.86 3.92
C ARG A 292 -24.87 7.81 3.91
N ALA A 293 -25.51 7.39 2.82
CA ALA A 293 -26.98 7.33 2.75
C ALA A 293 -27.59 6.09 3.45
N LEU A 294 -26.77 5.15 3.93
CA LEU A 294 -27.18 3.78 4.26
C LEU A 294 -27.07 3.42 5.76
N ARG A 295 -27.63 4.24 6.67
CA ARG A 295 -27.93 3.75 8.03
C ARG A 295 -29.35 3.17 8.06
N LEU A 296 -29.48 1.85 7.90
CA LEU A 296 -30.69 1.12 8.27
C LEU A 296 -30.70 0.86 9.79
N PRO A 297 -31.86 0.96 10.49
CA PRO A 297 -31.99 0.48 11.85
C PRO A 297 -31.96 -1.05 11.85
N LEU A 298 -30.98 -1.64 12.53
CA LEU A 298 -30.93 -3.08 12.82
C LEU A 298 -32.12 -3.45 13.73
N MET A 299 -33.23 -3.85 13.12
CA MET A 299 -34.31 -4.56 13.82
C MET A 299 -33.84 -5.98 14.14
N SER A 300 -33.72 -6.28 15.43
CA SER A 300 -33.44 -7.61 15.96
C SER A 300 -34.49 -8.63 15.52
N ARG A 301 -34.08 -9.68 14.80
CA ARG A 301 -34.84 -10.93 14.73
C ARG A 301 -33.93 -12.13 15.00
N GLN A 302 -34.49 -13.00 15.84
CA GLN A 302 -33.87 -14.16 16.50
C GLN A 302 -33.30 -15.17 15.50
N PHE A 303 -32.03 -15.53 15.67
CA PHE A 303 -31.46 -16.72 15.02
C PHE A 303 -31.78 -17.96 15.84
N LYS A 304 -32.48 -18.91 15.20
CA LYS A 304 -32.77 -20.24 15.71
C LYS A 304 -31.53 -21.11 15.50
N LYS A 305 -31.13 -21.78 16.58
CA LYS A 305 -29.94 -22.64 16.74
C LYS A 305 -29.91 -23.80 15.73
N LEU A 306 -28.91 -23.85 14.86
CA LEU A 306 -28.45 -25.07 14.17
C LEU A 306 -26.93 -25.07 14.16
N GLY A 307 -26.36 -26.19 14.60
CA GLY A 307 -24.95 -26.33 14.96
C GLY A 307 -24.00 -26.40 13.76
N GLY A 308 -22.76 -25.97 14.01
CA GLY A 308 -21.63 -26.00 13.08
C GLY A 308 -20.65 -24.92 13.47
N ALA A 309 -19.35 -25.24 13.45
CA ALA A 309 -18.22 -24.47 13.99
C ALA A 309 -18.27 -22.94 13.75
N TYR A 310 -17.98 -22.17 14.80
CA TYR A 310 -17.70 -20.74 14.68
C TYR A 310 -16.20 -20.54 14.40
N LEU A 311 -15.89 -19.89 13.28
CA LEU A 311 -14.68 -19.08 13.13
C LEU A 311 -14.98 -17.73 13.81
N SER A 312 -14.29 -17.43 14.91
CA SER A 312 -14.39 -16.13 15.57
C SER A 312 -13.63 -15.09 14.74
N VAL A 313 -14.36 -14.22 14.04
CA VAL A 313 -13.81 -12.94 13.57
C VAL A 313 -13.83 -12.01 14.79
N ALA A 314 -12.66 -11.73 15.35
CA ALA A 314 -12.52 -10.66 16.34
C ALA A 314 -12.81 -9.33 15.62
N ALA A 315 -13.99 -8.76 15.87
CA ALA A 315 -14.20 -7.34 15.68
C ALA A 315 -13.45 -6.66 16.83
N ASP A 316 -12.42 -5.87 16.50
CA ASP A 316 -11.74 -5.01 17.47
C ASP A 316 -12.76 -4.04 18.08
N GLY A 317 -13.26 -4.43 19.26
CA GLY A 317 -14.05 -3.58 20.13
C GLY A 317 -13.13 -2.57 20.79
N PHE A 318 -13.47 -1.29 20.64
CA PHE A 318 -12.84 -0.18 21.32
C PHE A 318 -12.85 -0.42 22.84
N GLY A 319 -11.66 -0.43 23.43
CA GLY A 319 -11.49 -0.32 24.87
C GLY A 319 -11.84 1.09 25.32
N ASP A 320 -13.04 1.27 25.86
CA ASP A 320 -13.31 2.37 26.78
C ASP A 320 -12.45 2.19 28.03
N GLN A 321 -11.73 3.24 28.38
CA GLN A 321 -10.95 3.32 29.61
C GLN A 321 -11.89 3.37 30.83
N ASP A 322 -11.51 2.60 31.85
CA ASP A 322 -11.86 2.71 33.28
C ASP A 322 -13.34 2.62 33.68
N TYR A 323 -13.73 1.46 34.19
CA TYR A 323 -14.23 1.34 35.58
C TYR A 323 -13.92 -0.07 36.11
N GLY A 324 -13.10 -0.14 37.17
CA GLY A 324 -12.76 -1.39 37.83
C GLY A 324 -13.95 -2.04 38.56
N SER A 325 -14.08 -3.35 38.40
CA SER A 325 -14.52 -4.29 39.45
C SER A 325 -14.28 -5.74 39.01
N PRO A 326 -13.96 -6.66 39.94
CA PRO A 326 -13.53 -8.02 39.61
C PRO A 326 -14.74 -8.94 39.45
N ILE A 327 -14.74 -9.84 38.46
CA ILE A 327 -15.72 -10.93 38.36
C ILE A 327 -14.97 -12.27 38.14
N PRO A 328 -15.37 -13.34 38.85
CA PRO A 328 -14.50 -14.46 39.18
C PRO A 328 -14.56 -15.61 38.15
N PHE A 329 -13.53 -16.45 38.18
CA PHE A 329 -13.48 -17.72 37.46
C PHE A 329 -14.57 -18.67 37.96
N LEU A 330 -15.41 -19.14 37.04
CA LEU A 330 -16.30 -20.29 37.24
C LEU A 330 -15.86 -21.39 36.27
N TYR A 331 -15.29 -22.45 36.84
CA TYR A 331 -15.11 -23.74 36.17
C TYR A 331 -16.47 -24.41 36.01
N SER A 332 -16.85 -24.82 34.79
CA SER A 332 -17.96 -25.76 34.60
C SER A 332 -17.42 -27.19 34.54
N SER A 333 -17.75 -27.97 35.56
CA SER A 333 -17.64 -29.42 35.58
C SER A 333 -18.71 -30.03 34.67
N GLY A 334 -18.29 -30.73 33.62
CA GLY A 334 -19.12 -31.64 32.85
C GLY A 334 -18.69 -33.07 33.12
N GLU A 335 -19.58 -33.84 33.72
CA GLU A 335 -19.40 -35.24 34.15
C GLU A 335 -19.12 -36.16 32.95
N PHE A 336 -18.09 -36.99 33.07
CA PHE A 336 -17.85 -38.16 32.21
C PHE A 336 -18.15 -39.42 33.00
N GLY A 337 -19.05 -40.25 32.47
CA GLY A 337 -19.29 -41.62 32.92
C GLY A 337 -18.12 -42.54 32.59
N GLU A 338 -17.89 -43.45 33.51
CA GLU A 338 -16.77 -44.37 33.66
C GLU A 338 -16.51 -45.29 32.45
N SER A 339 -15.26 -45.40 32.02
CA SER A 339 -14.68 -46.71 31.65
C SER A 339 -13.15 -46.67 31.79
N SER A 340 -12.62 -47.76 32.32
CA SER A 340 -11.29 -47.95 32.88
C SER A 340 -10.21 -48.30 31.86
N SER A 341 -9.04 -47.64 31.95
CA SER A 341 -7.68 -48.24 32.00
C SER A 341 -6.58 -47.18 31.84
N PRO A 342 -5.39 -47.37 32.45
CA PRO A 342 -4.40 -46.31 32.63
C PRO A 342 -3.39 -46.24 31.47
N ILE A 343 -3.14 -45.04 30.95
CA ILE A 343 -1.97 -44.77 30.09
C ILE A 343 -1.17 -43.64 30.73
N ALA A 344 0.14 -43.87 30.81
CA ALA A 344 1.15 -43.04 31.46
C ALA A 344 1.08 -41.57 31.02
N GLY A 345 1.05 -40.67 32.01
CA GLY A 345 1.20 -39.23 31.78
C GLY A 345 2.65 -38.87 31.42
N PRO A 346 2.87 -37.93 30.49
CA PRO A 346 4.20 -37.38 30.25
C PRO A 346 4.62 -36.44 31.39
N PRO A 347 5.93 -36.28 31.66
CA PRO A 347 6.41 -35.46 32.75
C PRO A 347 6.21 -33.97 32.48
N ALA A 348 5.84 -33.24 33.54
CA ALA A 348 5.73 -31.79 33.56
C ALA A 348 7.09 -31.13 33.27
N LEU A 349 7.16 -30.34 32.18
CA LEU A 349 8.25 -29.42 31.93
C LEU A 349 8.02 -28.13 32.72
N LYS A 350 8.92 -27.87 33.67
CA LYS A 350 9.03 -26.59 34.38
C LYS A 350 9.39 -25.49 33.39
N ALA A 351 8.65 -24.38 33.46
CA ALA A 351 8.99 -23.13 32.83
C ALA A 351 10.20 -22.52 33.55
N ASP A 352 11.38 -22.60 32.92
CA ASP A 352 12.51 -21.68 33.08
C ASP A 352 13.61 -22.08 32.09
N SER A 353 13.60 -21.47 30.91
CA SER A 353 14.80 -21.33 30.07
C SER A 353 14.49 -20.38 28.90
N THR A 354 14.94 -19.13 29.03
CA THR A 354 15.31 -18.32 27.86
C THR A 354 16.50 -19.00 27.19
N VAL A 355 16.23 -19.79 26.15
CA VAL A 355 17.26 -20.29 25.23
C VAL A 355 17.57 -19.15 24.26
N ALA A 356 18.74 -18.53 24.43
CA ALA A 356 19.34 -17.70 23.39
C ALA A 356 19.83 -18.66 22.29
N CYS A 357 19.15 -18.66 21.15
CA CYS A 357 19.53 -19.44 19.98
C CYS A 357 20.43 -18.59 19.07
N ASP A 358 21.74 -18.69 19.23
CA ASP A 358 22.72 -18.22 18.25
C ASP A 358 22.92 -19.30 17.17
N PHE A 359 22.09 -19.31 16.13
CA PHE A 359 22.30 -20.17 14.96
C PHE A 359 22.39 -19.33 13.68
N PRO A 360 23.34 -19.60 12.77
CA PRO A 360 23.31 -19.04 11.43
C PRO A 360 22.15 -19.69 10.65
N ALA A 361 21.05 -18.99 10.50
CA ALA A 361 19.95 -19.39 9.61
C ALA A 361 20.10 -18.73 8.25
N VAL A 362 19.92 -19.49 7.16
CA VAL A 362 19.75 -18.92 5.81
C VAL A 362 18.26 -18.91 5.50
N CYS A 363 17.72 -17.73 5.23
CA CYS A 363 16.38 -17.59 4.68
C CYS A 363 16.46 -17.93 3.18
N GLU A 364 16.01 -19.13 2.79
CA GLU A 364 15.74 -19.44 1.39
C GLU A 364 14.32 -18.93 1.06
N PHE A 365 14.23 -17.94 0.18
CA PHE A 365 12.96 -17.51 -0.40
C PHE A 365 12.50 -18.56 -1.40
N ALA A 366 11.41 -19.25 -1.11
CA ALA A 366 10.76 -20.16 -2.03
C ALA A 366 9.36 -19.61 -2.32
N TYR A 367 9.15 -19.15 -3.55
CA TYR A 367 7.84 -18.72 -4.02
C TYR A 367 6.98 -19.96 -4.24
N ARG A 368 5.87 -20.08 -3.50
CA ARG A 368 4.82 -21.07 -3.78
C ARG A 368 3.54 -20.34 -4.12
N PHE A 369 3.01 -20.62 -5.29
CA PHE A 369 1.70 -20.13 -5.68
C PHE A 369 0.62 -21.06 -5.12
N ASP A 370 -0.37 -20.48 -4.46
CA ASP A 370 -1.66 -21.13 -4.16
C ASP A 370 -2.76 -20.28 -4.80
N GLY A 371 -3.18 -20.68 -6.01
CA GLY A 371 -3.96 -19.82 -6.90
C GLY A 371 -3.15 -18.62 -7.41
N ASP A 372 -3.73 -17.41 -7.34
CA ASP A 372 -3.12 -16.15 -7.79
C ASP A 372 -2.33 -15.43 -6.69
N TYR A 373 -2.36 -15.96 -5.47
CA TYR A 373 -1.67 -15.35 -4.35
C TYR A 373 -0.22 -15.82 -4.32
N LEU A 374 0.70 -14.86 -4.28
CA LEU A 374 2.07 -15.11 -3.88
C LEU A 374 2.06 -15.47 -2.39
N ILE A 375 1.99 -16.76 -2.08
CA ILE A 375 2.20 -17.23 -0.71
C ILE A 375 3.71 -17.38 -0.56
N GLU A 376 4.33 -16.42 0.12
CA GLU A 376 5.66 -16.67 0.66
C GLU A 376 5.51 -17.72 1.77
N SER A 377 6.12 -18.88 1.58
CA SER A 377 6.43 -19.76 2.70
C SER A 377 7.90 -19.59 2.99
N TRP A 378 8.23 -19.11 4.19
CA TRP A 378 9.62 -18.99 4.61
C TRP A 378 10.13 -20.39 4.89
N LYS A 379 11.18 -20.78 4.17
CA LYS A 379 11.91 -22.00 4.47
C LYS A 379 13.12 -21.59 5.30
N LEU A 380 12.94 -21.61 6.62
CA LEU A 380 14.05 -21.49 7.55
C LEU A 380 14.82 -22.80 7.48
N LYS A 381 15.94 -22.76 6.76
CA LYS A 381 16.81 -23.90 6.60
C LYS A 381 17.97 -23.70 7.54
N ASP A 382 18.09 -24.64 8.47
CA ASP A 382 19.28 -24.78 9.28
C ASP A 382 20.47 -25.04 8.33
N VAL A 383 21.47 -24.16 8.40
CA VAL A 383 22.64 -24.14 7.50
C VAL A 383 23.50 -25.38 7.67
N ASP A 384 23.50 -25.96 8.87
CA ASP A 384 24.34 -27.10 9.22
C ASP A 384 23.61 -28.43 8.96
N THR A 385 22.28 -28.47 9.12
CA THR A 385 21.51 -29.72 9.01
C THR A 385 20.70 -29.87 7.72
N GLY A 386 20.49 -28.79 6.96
CA GLY A 386 19.68 -28.78 5.74
C GLY A 386 18.18 -29.06 5.98
N LYS A 387 17.74 -29.18 7.23
CA LYS A 387 16.34 -29.38 7.61
C LYS A 387 15.59 -28.06 7.52
N ALA A 388 14.36 -28.15 7.02
CA ALA A 388 13.50 -27.00 6.81
C ALA A 388 12.34 -27.00 7.80
N ALA A 389 12.13 -25.88 8.47
CA ALA A 389 10.86 -25.58 9.14
C ALA A 389 10.02 -24.69 8.22
N PHE A 390 8.73 -25.02 8.09
CA PHE A 390 7.76 -24.19 7.38
C PHE A 390 6.92 -23.44 8.42
N SER A 391 6.87 -22.11 8.32
CA SER A 391 5.79 -21.32 8.93
C SER A 391 4.88 -20.83 7.82
N SER A 392 3.58 -21.07 7.94
CA SER A 392 2.55 -20.52 7.07
C SER A 392 1.88 -19.34 7.78
N ASP A 393 2.60 -18.23 7.91
CA ASP A 393 1.98 -16.98 8.34
C ASP A 393 1.44 -16.24 7.11
N LEU A 394 0.21 -15.72 7.21
CA LEU A 394 -0.48 -15.06 6.11
C LEU A 394 0.21 -13.72 5.79
N PHE A 395 0.73 -13.57 4.57
CA PHE A 395 1.34 -12.33 4.08
C PHE A 395 0.29 -11.47 3.38
N TRP A 396 0.30 -10.16 3.66
CA TRP A 396 -0.49 -9.17 2.93
C TRP A 396 0.43 -8.43 1.95
N TRP A 397 0.50 -8.92 0.70
CA TRP A 397 1.22 -8.24 -0.37
C TRP A 397 0.40 -7.11 -0.94
N ASN A 398 1.01 -5.93 -1.04
CA ASN A 398 0.40 -4.70 -1.50
C ASN A 398 1.12 -4.25 -2.77
N TYR A 399 0.50 -4.47 -3.93
CA TYR A 399 1.03 -4.09 -5.25
C TYR A 399 0.92 -2.56 -5.42
N VAL A 400 2.04 -1.87 -5.69
CA VAL A 400 2.09 -0.40 -5.88
C VAL A 400 2.75 -0.04 -7.21
N ASP A 401 2.19 -0.57 -8.30
CA ASP A 401 2.57 -0.15 -9.65
C ASP A 401 1.82 1.13 -10.12
N THR A 402 0.90 1.67 -9.30
CA THR A 402 -0.04 2.73 -9.71
C THR A 402 -0.19 3.90 -8.73
N GLY A 403 0.68 4.03 -7.72
CA GLY A 403 0.60 5.14 -6.74
C GLY A 403 -0.38 4.88 -5.57
N ALA A 404 -0.86 3.65 -5.42
CA ALA A 404 -1.65 3.23 -4.28
C ALA A 404 -0.80 3.11 -2.99
N ARG A 405 -0.71 4.18 -2.18
CA ARG A 405 -0.09 4.24 -0.83
C ARG A 405 -0.77 3.45 0.31
N ILE A 406 -0.53 2.14 0.50
CA ILE A 406 -1.16 1.32 1.57
C ILE A 406 -0.55 1.68 2.93
N ARG A 407 -1.41 1.97 3.93
CA ARG A 407 -1.01 2.08 5.33
C ARG A 407 -1.38 0.77 6.04
N PRO A 408 -0.61 -0.31 5.92
CA PRO A 408 -0.66 -1.28 6.98
C PRO A 408 0.00 -0.60 8.19
N VAL A 409 -0.65 -0.65 9.35
CA VAL A 409 0.04 -0.48 10.63
C VAL A 409 0.38 -1.90 11.06
N PRO A 410 1.53 -2.47 10.66
CA PRO A 410 1.93 -3.76 11.19
C PRO A 410 2.03 -3.66 12.72
N ALA A 411 1.53 -4.68 13.41
CA ALA A 411 1.92 -4.91 14.79
C ALA A 411 3.46 -4.98 14.84
N SER A 412 4.08 -4.53 15.95
CA SER A 412 5.55 -4.55 16.06
C SER A 412 6.09 -5.95 15.76
N GLY A 413 7.08 -6.04 14.87
CA GLY A 413 7.68 -7.30 14.44
C GLY A 413 7.00 -8.00 13.26
N GLN A 414 5.96 -7.42 12.64
CA GLN A 414 5.42 -7.97 11.39
C GLN A 414 6.23 -7.49 10.17
N LEU A 415 6.43 -8.39 9.21
CA LEU A 415 6.95 -8.06 7.89
C LEU A 415 5.91 -7.23 7.15
N GLY A 416 6.31 -6.05 6.66
CA GLY A 416 5.54 -5.30 5.69
C GLY A 416 6.30 -5.18 4.38
N GLY A 417 5.60 -4.84 3.30
CA GLY A 417 6.21 -4.65 1.99
C GLY A 417 5.43 -3.73 1.08
N LEU A 418 6.15 -3.13 0.14
CA LEU A 418 5.63 -2.26 -0.91
C LEU A 418 6.36 -2.55 -2.22
N LEU A 419 5.63 -2.78 -3.30
CA LEU A 419 6.24 -2.86 -4.64
C LEU A 419 6.26 -1.47 -5.28
N ILE A 420 7.42 -0.84 -5.45
CA ILE A 420 7.55 0.50 -6.03
C ILE A 420 8.17 0.36 -7.43
N GLY A 421 7.35 0.48 -8.48
CA GLY A 421 7.78 0.11 -9.83
C GLY A 421 8.24 -1.36 -9.86
N GLU A 422 9.47 -1.61 -10.30
CA GLU A 422 10.05 -2.96 -10.30
C GLU A 422 10.73 -3.34 -8.98
N THR A 423 10.79 -2.46 -7.97
CA THR A 423 11.51 -2.73 -6.73
C THR A 423 10.55 -3.09 -5.59
N LEU A 424 10.63 -4.32 -5.08
CA LEU A 424 10.04 -4.68 -3.79
C LEU A 424 10.88 -4.10 -2.64
N VAL A 425 10.25 -3.26 -1.83
CA VAL A 425 10.79 -2.75 -0.57
C VAL A 425 10.04 -3.42 0.57
N ALA A 426 10.68 -4.40 1.21
CA ALA A 426 10.19 -5.01 2.42
C ALA A 426 10.78 -4.33 3.65
N TRP A 427 10.04 -4.26 4.75
CA TRP A 427 10.55 -3.83 6.04
C TRP A 427 10.23 -4.85 7.11
N PHE A 428 11.24 -5.14 7.92
CA PHE A 428 11.14 -6.08 9.03
C PHE A 428 11.97 -5.53 10.18
N MET A 429 11.33 -5.38 11.35
CA MET A 429 11.95 -4.74 12.51
C MET A 429 12.51 -3.35 12.14
N GLU A 430 13.82 -3.17 12.28
CA GLU A 430 14.54 -1.92 12.01
C GLU A 430 15.32 -1.95 10.68
N GLU A 431 14.99 -2.85 9.77
CA GLU A 431 15.65 -2.99 8.46
C GLU A 431 14.67 -2.86 7.30
N LEU A 432 15.14 -2.23 6.21
CA LEU A 432 14.56 -2.32 4.89
C LEU A 432 15.36 -3.29 4.04
N ILE A 433 14.66 -4.09 3.25
CA ILE A 433 15.23 -5.04 2.30
C ILE A 433 14.72 -4.64 0.91
N PHE A 434 15.65 -4.47 -0.03
CA PHE A 434 15.33 -4.11 -1.41
C PHE A 434 15.55 -5.32 -2.31
N ALA A 435 14.56 -5.67 -3.13
CA ALA A 435 14.68 -6.69 -4.15
C ALA A 435 14.08 -6.15 -5.45
N GLU A 436 14.85 -6.13 -6.54
CA GLU A 436 14.25 -5.91 -7.86
C GLU A 436 13.42 -7.15 -8.22
N ILE A 437 12.25 -6.97 -8.81
CA ILE A 437 11.48 -8.07 -9.39
C ILE A 437 11.80 -8.07 -10.87
N PRO A 438 12.35 -9.16 -11.43
CA PRO A 438 12.59 -9.25 -12.85
C PRO A 438 11.32 -8.94 -13.65
N THR A 439 11.43 -8.13 -14.71
CA THR A 439 10.29 -7.72 -15.54
C THR A 439 9.54 -8.92 -16.12
N ASP A 440 10.25 -9.99 -16.50
CA ASP A 440 9.64 -11.25 -16.96
C ASP A 440 8.81 -11.95 -15.87
N VAL A 441 9.21 -11.84 -14.60
CA VAL A 441 8.41 -12.31 -13.48
C VAL A 441 7.17 -11.44 -13.31
N LEU A 442 7.32 -10.11 -13.31
CA LEU A 442 6.17 -9.18 -13.19
C LEU A 442 5.15 -9.38 -14.31
N GLU A 443 5.61 -9.52 -15.56
CA GLU A 443 4.75 -9.80 -16.71
C GLU A 443 4.10 -11.19 -16.67
N SER A 444 4.72 -12.14 -15.96
CA SER A 444 4.16 -13.48 -15.75
C SER A 444 3.17 -13.55 -14.59
N LEU A 445 3.12 -12.53 -13.71
CA LEU A 445 2.17 -12.53 -12.60
C LEU A 445 0.76 -12.44 -13.17
N PRO A 446 -0.14 -13.37 -12.83
CA PRO A 446 -1.52 -13.29 -13.28
C PRO A 446 -2.13 -12.00 -12.74
N THR A 447 -2.64 -11.15 -13.65
CA THR A 447 -3.42 -9.98 -13.22
C THR A 447 -4.66 -10.49 -12.49
N PRO A 448 -4.85 -10.11 -11.20
CA PRO A 448 -6.00 -10.57 -10.45
C PRO A 448 -7.26 -10.11 -11.19
N PRO A 449 -8.29 -10.96 -11.26
CA PRO A 449 -9.51 -10.60 -11.93
C PRO A 449 -10.16 -9.40 -11.24
N HIS A 450 -10.44 -8.33 -11.99
CA HIS A 450 -11.02 -7.10 -11.45
C HIS A 450 -11.92 -6.39 -12.47
N PHE A 451 -12.78 -5.48 -12.02
CA PHE A 451 -13.52 -4.58 -12.91
C PHE A 451 -12.64 -3.46 -13.44
N GLY A 452 -12.79 -3.13 -14.72
CA GLY A 452 -12.09 -2.00 -15.33
C GLY A 452 -12.35 -0.71 -14.57
N LEU A 453 -11.27 0.04 -14.30
CA LEU A 453 -11.23 1.16 -13.33
C LEU A 453 -12.15 2.34 -13.67
N LYS A 454 -12.58 2.49 -14.93
CA LYS A 454 -13.42 3.62 -15.36
C LYS A 454 -14.49 3.16 -16.34
N GLN A 455 -15.67 2.88 -15.81
CA GLN A 455 -16.82 2.48 -16.60
C GLN A 455 -17.95 3.48 -16.34
N LEU A 456 -18.12 4.39 -17.29
CA LEU A 456 -19.18 5.39 -17.28
C LEU A 456 -20.11 5.13 -18.46
N PHE A 457 -21.38 4.85 -18.16
CA PHE A 457 -22.34 4.45 -19.18
C PHE A 457 -23.32 5.57 -19.43
N GLU A 458 -23.08 6.36 -20.48
CA GLU A 458 -24.03 7.36 -20.94
C GLU A 458 -24.97 6.72 -21.96
N VAL A 459 -26.27 6.69 -21.64
CA VAL A 459 -27.30 6.10 -22.50
C VAL A 459 -28.37 7.13 -22.85
N PRO A 460 -28.83 7.18 -24.11
CA PRO A 460 -29.95 8.01 -24.50
C PRO A 460 -31.26 7.46 -23.91
N LEU A 461 -32.23 8.34 -23.67
CA LEU A 461 -33.59 7.96 -23.28
C LEU A 461 -34.34 7.30 -24.45
N GLN A 462 -34.03 6.04 -24.75
CA GLN A 462 -34.65 5.28 -25.83
C GLN A 462 -34.72 3.79 -25.49
N GLY A 463 -35.91 3.30 -25.14
CA GLY A 463 -36.19 1.87 -24.92
C GLY A 463 -35.21 1.14 -24.00
N LYS A 464 -34.96 -0.13 -24.32
CA LYS A 464 -33.98 -0.97 -23.61
C LYS A 464 -32.59 -0.79 -24.19
N GLN A 465 -31.62 -0.54 -23.31
CA GLN A 465 -30.21 -0.40 -23.65
C GLN A 465 -29.41 -1.52 -23.01
N THR A 466 -28.46 -2.08 -23.74
CA THR A 466 -27.51 -3.08 -23.21
C THR A 466 -26.18 -2.40 -22.92
N ILE A 467 -25.70 -2.58 -21.70
CA ILE A 467 -24.48 -1.97 -21.17
C ILE A 467 -23.53 -3.12 -20.82
N LYS A 468 -22.37 -3.15 -21.47
CA LYS A 468 -21.37 -4.19 -21.20
C LYS A 468 -20.39 -3.72 -20.15
N LEU A 469 -20.33 -4.41 -19.02
CA LEU A 469 -19.26 -4.22 -18.05
C LEU A 469 -17.95 -4.78 -18.61
N THR A 470 -16.87 -4.03 -18.43
CA THR A 470 -15.51 -4.50 -18.70
C THR A 470 -14.91 -5.03 -17.42
N SER A 471 -14.58 -6.32 -17.39
CA SER A 471 -13.75 -6.91 -16.35
C SER A 471 -12.47 -7.45 -16.98
N GLU A 472 -11.34 -7.22 -16.33
CA GLU A 472 -10.01 -7.60 -16.76
C GLU A 472 -9.47 -8.72 -15.87
N GLY A 473 -8.35 -9.33 -16.29
CA GLY A 473 -7.73 -10.47 -15.61
C GLY A 473 -8.35 -11.82 -15.99
N ASN A 474 -7.78 -12.90 -15.42
CA ASN A 474 -8.11 -14.27 -15.79
C ASN A 474 -9.31 -14.80 -14.98
N TRP A 475 -10.53 -14.34 -15.32
CA TRP A 475 -11.78 -14.87 -14.76
C TRP A 475 -12.06 -16.31 -15.22
N LYS A 476 -12.28 -17.23 -14.29
CA LYS A 476 -12.75 -18.59 -14.60
C LYS A 476 -14.26 -18.67 -14.41
N ASN A 477 -15.02 -18.65 -15.51
CA ASN A 477 -16.48 -18.68 -15.53
C ASN A 477 -17.10 -17.61 -14.59
N PRO A 478 -16.85 -16.31 -14.85
CA PRO A 478 -17.32 -15.26 -13.97
C PRO A 478 -18.85 -15.26 -13.84
N TYR A 479 -19.33 -15.07 -12.61
CA TYR A 479 -20.73 -14.95 -12.25
C TYR A 479 -21.01 -13.55 -11.71
N TYR A 480 -21.75 -12.76 -12.47
CA TYR A 480 -22.08 -11.36 -12.15
C TYR A 480 -23.43 -11.26 -11.45
N THR A 481 -23.51 -10.41 -10.42
CA THR A 481 -24.72 -10.18 -9.63
C THR A 481 -24.93 -8.70 -9.38
N LEU A 482 -26.14 -8.19 -9.64
CA LEU A 482 -26.57 -6.86 -9.20
C LEU A 482 -26.77 -6.88 -7.69
N LEU A 483 -25.95 -6.12 -6.95
CA LEU A 483 -26.05 -6.01 -5.50
C LEU A 483 -27.29 -5.21 -5.08
N ARG A 484 -27.65 -4.20 -5.90
CA ARG A 484 -28.87 -3.41 -5.74
C ARG A 484 -29.90 -3.79 -6.79
N GLN A 485 -31.00 -4.41 -6.35
CA GLN A 485 -32.09 -4.75 -7.26
C GLN A 485 -32.82 -3.48 -7.71
N HIS A 486 -32.83 -3.25 -9.02
CA HIS A 486 -33.67 -2.23 -9.66
C HIS A 486 -34.68 -2.92 -10.55
N ARG A 487 -35.94 -2.50 -10.52
CA ARG A 487 -36.99 -3.09 -11.39
C ARG A 487 -36.80 -2.84 -12.89
N SER A 488 -35.78 -2.05 -13.22
CA SER A 488 -35.50 -1.51 -14.55
C SER A 488 -34.08 -1.86 -15.00
N LEU A 489 -33.33 -2.58 -14.17
CA LEU A 489 -32.01 -3.13 -14.50
C LEU A 489 -32.06 -4.65 -14.35
N GLN A 490 -31.50 -5.34 -15.33
CA GLN A 490 -31.25 -6.77 -15.29
C GLN A 490 -29.79 -6.99 -15.68
N ILE A 491 -29.14 -7.99 -15.09
CA ILE A 491 -27.78 -8.38 -15.48
C ILE A 491 -27.81 -9.81 -15.96
N ASP A 492 -27.15 -10.07 -17.08
CA ASP A 492 -26.82 -11.42 -17.50
C ASP A 492 -25.65 -11.90 -16.63
N SER A 493 -25.89 -12.93 -15.83
CA SER A 493 -24.93 -13.38 -14.84
C SER A 493 -23.67 -14.02 -15.43
N ALA A 494 -23.67 -14.45 -16.68
CA ALA A 494 -22.51 -15.08 -17.31
C ALA A 494 -21.61 -14.08 -18.04
N THR A 495 -22.21 -13.03 -18.61
CA THR A 495 -21.52 -12.06 -19.46
C THR A 495 -21.28 -10.72 -18.78
N GLY A 496 -22.00 -10.42 -17.69
CA GLY A 496 -21.97 -9.12 -17.03
C GLY A 496 -22.68 -8.02 -17.84
N GLU A 497 -23.42 -8.37 -18.89
CA GLU A 497 -24.19 -7.41 -19.67
C GLU A 497 -25.45 -6.97 -18.90
N ILE A 498 -25.59 -5.67 -18.71
CA ILE A 498 -26.72 -5.05 -18.03
C ILE A 498 -27.73 -4.58 -19.06
N THR A 499 -28.95 -5.10 -18.99
CA THR A 499 -30.10 -4.55 -19.74
C THR A 499 -30.82 -3.52 -18.87
N ALA A 500 -30.81 -2.27 -19.32
CA ALA A 500 -31.48 -1.15 -18.68
C ALA A 500 -32.71 -0.73 -19.47
N ASP A 501 -33.89 -0.74 -18.84
CA ASP A 501 -35.09 -0.10 -19.37
C ASP A 501 -35.03 1.40 -19.05
N VAL A 502 -34.46 2.16 -19.97
CA VAL A 502 -34.04 3.55 -19.72
C VAL A 502 -35.24 4.49 -19.58
N GLU A 503 -36.31 4.22 -20.32
CA GLU A 503 -37.57 4.96 -20.20
C GLU A 503 -38.21 4.73 -18.84
N LYS A 504 -38.22 3.48 -18.37
CA LYS A 504 -38.72 3.16 -17.04
C LYS A 504 -37.87 3.76 -15.93
N LEU A 505 -36.53 3.71 -16.04
CA LEU A 505 -35.61 4.40 -15.12
C LEU A 505 -35.93 5.90 -15.02
N TRP A 506 -36.11 6.55 -16.16
CA TRP A 506 -36.43 7.97 -16.23
C TRP A 506 -37.81 8.29 -15.66
N ASN A 507 -38.82 7.49 -15.97
CA ASN A 507 -40.16 7.67 -15.41
C ASN A 507 -40.18 7.41 -13.90
N GLU A 508 -39.44 6.41 -13.40
CA GLU A 508 -39.27 6.16 -11.96
C GLU A 508 -38.62 7.36 -11.26
N LEU A 509 -37.64 8.02 -11.90
CA LEU A 509 -37.10 9.29 -11.43
C LEU A 509 -38.17 10.38 -11.42
N LEU A 510 -38.98 10.51 -12.48
CA LEU A 510 -40.09 11.47 -12.57
C LEU A 510 -41.30 11.14 -11.69
N ASP A 511 -41.39 9.94 -11.13
CA ASP A 511 -42.49 9.49 -10.28
C ASP A 511 -42.13 9.51 -8.77
N GLN A 512 -40.84 9.48 -8.41
CA GLN A 512 -40.33 9.56 -7.03
C GLN A 512 -40.90 10.70 -6.18
N ARG A 513 -41.80 10.40 -5.24
CA ARG A 513 -42.43 11.43 -4.39
C ARG A 513 -41.36 12.20 -3.61
N ARG A 514 -41.59 13.51 -3.39
CA ARG A 514 -40.75 14.32 -2.50
C ARG A 514 -40.72 13.64 -1.12
N GLY A 515 -39.58 13.07 -0.74
CA GLY A 515 -39.37 12.39 0.55
C GLY A 515 -39.05 10.89 0.46
N ASP A 516 -39.37 10.22 -0.66
CA ASP A 516 -38.89 8.85 -0.91
C ASP A 516 -37.47 8.95 -1.45
N ALA A 517 -36.50 9.04 -0.53
CA ALA A 517 -35.09 9.14 -0.84
C ALA A 517 -34.60 7.84 -1.51
N LEU A 518 -34.84 7.72 -2.81
CA LEU A 518 -34.03 6.86 -3.64
C LEU A 518 -32.78 7.66 -4.03
N ASP A 519 -31.60 7.06 -3.87
CA ASP A 519 -30.28 7.66 -4.05
C ASP A 519 -29.92 8.03 -5.51
N TYR A 520 -30.91 8.28 -6.37
CA TYR A 520 -30.71 8.61 -7.78
C TYR A 520 -30.40 10.06 -7.94
N ALA A 521 -29.23 10.53 -7.50
CA ALA A 521 -28.89 11.87 -7.91
C ALA A 521 -27.43 12.31 -7.82
N LEU A 522 -27.07 13.03 -8.89
CA LEU A 522 -26.27 14.26 -8.89
C LEU A 522 -26.94 15.44 -8.12
N ILE A 523 -28.05 15.20 -7.42
CA ILE A 523 -29.02 16.17 -6.83
C ILE A 523 -29.44 15.75 -5.40
N ASN A 524 -28.73 14.81 -4.75
CA ASN A 524 -29.17 14.20 -3.47
C ASN A 524 -28.39 14.76 -2.29
N ASN A 525 -27.78 15.93 -2.46
CA ASN A 525 -27.58 16.79 -1.31
C ASN A 525 -28.96 17.39 -1.06
N GLY A 526 -29.56 17.12 0.11
CA GLY A 526 -30.86 17.64 0.54
C GLY A 526 -31.00 19.18 0.53
N SER A 527 -30.10 19.90 -0.13
CA SER A 527 -30.22 21.27 -0.59
C SER A 527 -31.13 21.36 -1.81
N ALA A 528 -32.17 22.18 -1.67
CA ALA A 528 -32.98 22.64 -2.77
C ALA A 528 -32.11 23.12 -3.96
N ARG A 529 -32.39 22.57 -5.15
CA ARG A 529 -32.10 23.15 -6.48
C ARG A 529 -30.61 23.33 -6.83
N VAL A 530 -29.96 22.25 -7.25
CA VAL A 530 -28.77 22.35 -8.13
C VAL A 530 -29.13 23.22 -9.33
N SER A 531 -28.37 24.29 -9.55
CA SER A 531 -28.60 25.22 -10.67
C SER A 531 -28.33 24.52 -12.00
N ARG A 532 -28.80 25.11 -13.11
CA ARG A 532 -28.51 24.58 -14.44
C ARG A 532 -27.01 24.54 -14.70
N GLU A 533 -26.33 25.63 -14.35
CA GLU A 533 -24.90 25.85 -14.56
C GLU A 533 -24.08 24.81 -13.76
N GLU A 534 -24.46 24.59 -12.51
CA GLU A 534 -23.85 23.58 -11.64
C GLU A 534 -24.05 22.16 -12.20
N HIS A 535 -25.27 21.83 -12.66
CA HIS A 535 -25.53 20.51 -13.26
C HIS A 535 -24.70 20.25 -14.53
N VAL A 536 -24.56 21.26 -15.38
CA VAL A 536 -23.70 21.20 -16.58
C VAL A 536 -22.24 21.01 -16.18
N ALA A 537 -21.77 21.75 -15.17
CA ALA A 537 -20.39 21.65 -14.68
C ALA A 537 -20.08 20.25 -14.13
N ILE A 538 -20.99 19.67 -13.33
CA ILE A 538 -20.80 18.32 -12.78
C ILE A 538 -20.83 17.27 -13.89
N TYR A 539 -21.77 17.36 -14.84
CA TYR A 539 -21.80 16.45 -15.99
C TYR A 539 -20.50 16.49 -16.79
N ARG A 540 -19.98 17.70 -17.07
CA ARG A 540 -18.70 17.88 -17.77
C ARG A 540 -17.53 17.30 -17.00
N GLN A 541 -17.49 17.48 -15.69
CA GLN A 541 -16.45 16.94 -14.83
C GLN A 541 -16.40 15.40 -14.89
N ILE A 542 -17.56 14.73 -14.89
CA ILE A 542 -17.61 13.28 -14.84
C ILE A 542 -17.42 12.64 -16.24
N THR A 543 -18.05 13.21 -17.26
CA THR A 543 -18.05 12.65 -18.62
C THR A 543 -16.96 13.21 -19.53
N GLY A 544 -16.39 14.38 -19.21
CA GLY A 544 -15.56 15.17 -20.13
C GLY A 544 -16.34 15.82 -21.28
N LYS A 545 -17.68 15.73 -21.30
CA LYS A 545 -18.55 16.21 -22.39
C LYS A 545 -19.40 17.42 -21.99
N GLU A 546 -19.87 18.18 -22.97
CA GLU A 546 -20.88 19.22 -22.76
C GLU A 546 -22.28 18.62 -22.63
N LEU A 547 -23.05 19.03 -21.62
CA LEU A 547 -24.44 18.62 -21.48
C LEU A 547 -25.30 19.43 -22.47
N PRO A 548 -26.10 18.80 -23.35
CA PRO A 548 -26.96 19.53 -24.27
C PRO A 548 -27.96 20.43 -23.53
N VAL A 549 -28.23 21.59 -24.12
CA VAL A 549 -29.03 22.69 -23.53
C VAL A 549 -30.43 22.25 -23.11
N ASP A 550 -31.05 21.38 -23.90
CA ASP A 550 -32.41 20.84 -23.73
C ASP A 550 -32.45 19.55 -22.89
N LYS A 551 -31.28 19.02 -22.49
CA LYS A 551 -31.16 17.76 -21.77
C LYS A 551 -30.85 17.96 -20.30
N MET A 552 -31.14 16.90 -19.57
CA MET A 552 -30.78 16.69 -18.19
C MET A 552 -30.17 15.29 -18.06
N ALA A 553 -29.00 15.22 -17.43
CA ALA A 553 -28.37 13.98 -17.02
C ALA A 553 -28.88 13.51 -15.65
N ALA A 554 -29.45 12.30 -15.60
CA ALA A 554 -29.80 11.60 -14.38
C ALA A 554 -28.79 10.48 -14.10
N TRP A 555 -28.37 10.34 -12.86
CA TRP A 555 -27.36 9.39 -12.41
C TRP A 555 -28.02 8.23 -11.68
N PHE A 556 -27.94 7.03 -12.24
CA PHE A 556 -28.48 5.81 -11.63
C PHE A 556 -27.34 4.95 -11.10
N PRO A 557 -27.19 4.82 -9.76
CA PRO A 557 -26.10 4.05 -9.18
C PRO A 557 -26.22 2.58 -9.57
N LEU A 558 -25.06 1.99 -9.85
CA LEU A 558 -24.92 0.63 -10.31
C LEU A 558 -23.89 -0.07 -9.42
N GLU A 559 -24.34 -1.13 -8.73
CA GLU A 559 -23.49 -1.93 -7.86
C GLU A 559 -23.53 -3.38 -8.34
N VAL A 560 -22.39 -3.90 -8.75
CA VAL A 560 -22.26 -5.24 -9.33
C VAL A 560 -21.14 -5.97 -8.62
N ALA A 561 -21.39 -7.19 -8.18
CA ALA A 561 -20.35 -8.12 -7.77
C ALA A 561 -20.07 -9.11 -8.89
N VAL A 562 -18.83 -9.57 -8.98
CA VAL A 562 -18.44 -10.71 -9.80
C VAL A 562 -17.75 -11.74 -8.91
N GLU A 563 -18.06 -13.01 -9.11
CA GLU A 563 -17.41 -14.14 -8.43
C GLU A 563 -17.07 -15.23 -9.46
N ASP A 564 -15.88 -15.83 -9.37
CA ASP A 564 -15.44 -16.90 -10.26
C ASP A 564 -15.55 -18.29 -9.59
N ASP A 565 -15.36 -19.37 -10.36
CA ASP A 565 -15.41 -20.74 -9.85
C ASP A 565 -14.36 -21.06 -8.76
N ASN A 566 -13.32 -20.23 -8.63
CA ASN A 566 -12.28 -20.37 -7.61
C ASN A 566 -12.58 -19.51 -6.37
N GLY A 567 -13.75 -18.86 -6.31
CA GLY A 567 -14.15 -17.98 -5.21
C GLY A 567 -13.47 -16.61 -5.22
N LYS A 568 -12.81 -16.22 -6.32
CA LYS A 568 -12.28 -14.86 -6.47
C LYS A 568 -13.44 -13.89 -6.65
N LYS A 569 -13.41 -12.76 -5.96
CA LYS A 569 -14.50 -11.78 -5.96
C LYS A 569 -13.97 -10.39 -6.23
N ASP A 570 -14.75 -9.60 -6.95
CA ASP A 570 -14.57 -8.16 -7.05
C ASP A 570 -15.93 -7.45 -7.06
N GLN A 571 -15.93 -6.14 -6.80
CA GLN A 571 -17.12 -5.30 -6.78
C GLN A 571 -16.91 -4.02 -7.58
N PHE A 572 -17.84 -3.77 -8.49
CA PHE A 572 -17.95 -2.53 -9.23
C PHE A 572 -19.01 -1.64 -8.58
N GLN A 573 -18.64 -0.39 -8.33
CA GLN A 573 -19.57 0.67 -8.00
C GLN A 573 -19.41 1.80 -9.02
N GLY A 574 -20.46 2.04 -9.79
CA GLY A 574 -20.49 3.06 -10.81
C GLY A 574 -21.90 3.55 -11.05
N ALA A 575 -22.17 3.99 -12.29
CA ALA A 575 -23.49 4.48 -12.63
C ALA A 575 -23.80 4.47 -14.12
N ILE A 576 -25.10 4.51 -14.38
CA ILE A 576 -25.70 4.74 -15.69
C ILE A 576 -26.17 6.20 -15.71
N ILE A 577 -25.63 6.99 -16.64
CA ILE A 577 -26.09 8.34 -16.91
C ILE A 577 -27.14 8.28 -18.00
N VAL A 578 -28.38 8.66 -17.66
CA VAL A 578 -29.48 8.77 -18.63
C VAL A 578 -29.66 10.22 -19.04
N LEU A 579 -29.64 10.49 -20.33
CA LEU A 579 -29.94 11.82 -20.87
C LEU A 579 -31.40 11.93 -21.29
N GLY A 580 -32.21 12.64 -20.50
CA GLY A 580 -33.62 12.88 -20.78
C GLY A 580 -33.96 14.36 -21.00
N PRO A 581 -35.20 14.68 -21.43
CA PRO A 581 -35.65 16.06 -21.65
C PRO A 581 -35.67 16.84 -20.34
N ARG A 582 -35.01 18.01 -20.31
CA ARG A 582 -34.98 18.90 -19.15
C ARG A 582 -36.35 19.41 -18.77
N GLU A 583 -37.14 19.81 -19.78
CA GLU A 583 -38.49 20.35 -19.59
C GLU A 583 -39.40 19.38 -18.81
N ALA A 584 -39.30 18.07 -19.08
CA ALA A 584 -40.09 17.05 -18.39
C ALA A 584 -39.78 17.02 -16.87
N TYR A 585 -38.53 17.25 -16.49
CA TYR A 585 -38.12 17.32 -15.10
C TYR A 585 -38.49 18.66 -14.43
N GLU A 586 -38.36 19.78 -15.15
CA GLU A 586 -38.72 21.11 -14.64
C GLU A 586 -40.24 21.27 -14.46
N ASN A 587 -41.04 20.84 -15.43
CA ASN A 587 -42.52 20.83 -15.34
C ASN A 587 -43.03 20.02 -14.15
N ARG A 588 -42.27 19.01 -13.71
CA ARG A 588 -42.56 18.25 -12.50
C ARG A 588 -42.29 19.05 -11.24
N LYS A 589 -41.18 19.81 -11.17
CA LYS A 589 -40.85 20.66 -10.01
C LYS A 589 -41.95 21.67 -9.73
N GLU A 590 -42.61 22.15 -10.78
CA GLU A 590 -43.67 23.15 -10.70
C GLU A 590 -45.02 22.60 -10.29
N ARG A 591 -45.26 21.27 -10.39
CA ARG A 591 -46.47 20.67 -9.83
C ARG A 591 -46.41 20.84 -8.31
N PRO A 592 -47.25 21.69 -7.69
CA PRO A 592 -47.41 21.64 -6.26
C PRO A 592 -47.84 20.21 -5.95
N SER A 593 -47.22 19.58 -4.96
CA SER A 593 -47.77 18.37 -4.36
C SER A 593 -49.21 18.70 -3.99
N LYS A 594 -50.19 18.32 -4.84
CA LYS A 594 -51.61 18.56 -4.56
C LYS A 594 -52.01 17.98 -3.19
N LEU A 595 -51.27 16.97 -2.74
CA LEU A 595 -51.32 16.40 -1.40
C LEU A 595 -50.88 17.36 -0.27
N ASP A 596 -49.89 18.24 -0.47
CA ASP A 596 -49.52 19.24 0.55
C ASP A 596 -50.53 20.39 0.61
N ALA A 597 -51.24 20.66 -0.49
CA ALA A 597 -52.31 21.66 -0.53
C ALA A 597 -53.65 21.14 0.05
N GLU A 598 -53.90 19.82 0.00
CA GLU A 598 -55.13 19.20 0.52
C GLU A 598 -54.99 18.59 1.92
N ALA A 599 -53.77 18.30 2.40
CA ALA A 599 -53.53 17.72 3.72
C ALA A 599 -53.30 18.73 4.86
N ILE A 600 -53.43 20.04 4.62
CA ILE A 600 -53.57 21.01 5.72
C ILE A 600 -55.07 21.05 6.06
N PRO A 601 -55.54 20.38 7.13
CA PRO A 601 -56.93 20.52 7.54
C PRO A 601 -57.21 22.02 7.76
N LYS A 602 -58.27 22.53 7.12
CA LYS A 602 -58.74 23.93 7.21
C LYS A 602 -59.19 24.38 8.63
N GLY A 603 -58.67 23.78 9.70
CA GLY A 603 -59.06 24.01 11.08
C GLY A 603 -57.92 24.11 12.09
N LEU A 604 -56.65 24.10 11.67
CA LEU A 604 -55.56 24.41 12.62
C LEU A 604 -55.49 25.92 12.83
N VAL A 605 -56.06 26.36 13.97
CA VAL A 605 -55.90 27.71 14.50
C VAL A 605 -54.39 27.99 14.66
N PRO A 606 -53.89 29.15 14.22
CA PRO A 606 -52.50 29.53 14.46
C PRO A 606 -52.21 29.43 15.96
N ILE A 607 -51.21 28.65 16.35
CA ILE A 607 -50.69 28.70 17.72
C ILE A 607 -50.06 30.08 17.87
N GLU A 608 -50.64 30.95 18.70
CA GLU A 608 -50.01 32.22 19.06
C GLU A 608 -48.62 31.91 19.64
N GLU A 609 -47.59 32.48 19.03
CA GLU A 609 -46.22 32.37 19.53
C GLU A 609 -46.19 32.87 20.98
N PRO A 610 -45.61 32.11 21.92
CA PRO A 610 -45.45 32.58 23.28
C PRO A 610 -44.58 33.84 23.26
N LYS A 611 -45.17 34.97 23.69
CA LYS A 611 -44.42 36.21 23.93
C LYS A 611 -43.42 35.95 25.06
N PHE A 612 -42.14 36.00 24.74
CA PHE A 612 -41.04 36.08 25.70
C PHE A 612 -40.76 37.53 26.09
#